data_AF-A0A7K0A965-F1
#
_entry.id   AF-A0A7K0A965-F1
#
_cell.length_a   1.000
_cell.length_b   1.000
_cell.length_c   1.000
_cell.angle_alpha   90.00
_cell.angle_beta   90.00
_cell.angle_gamma   90.00
#
_symmetry.space_group_name_H-M   'P 1'
#
loop_
_entity.id
_entity.type
_entity.pdbx_description
1 polymer ?
#
loop_
_entity_poly.entity_id
_entity_poly.type
_entity_poly.pdbx_seq_one_letter_code
_entity_poly.pdbx_strand_id
1 'polypeptide(L)' 'DVFARGPHGSLLHKWWNGQDWSGFFSLGMPSTEHKDRPWIPFTGTVAACSSGPRRLDVFARAVDGNLYHSSLQGLHD' A
#
# COMPACT_ATOMS: atom_id res chain seq x y z
N ASP A 1 10.02 6.29 -3.93
CA ASP A 1 9.04 5.18 -3.90
C ASP A 1 7.96 5.36 -4.96
N VAL A 2 7.33 4.27 -5.40
CA VAL A 2 6.13 4.27 -6.25
C VAL A 2 5.09 3.37 -5.62
N PHE A 3 3.87 3.88 -5.50
CA PHE A 3 2.71 3.16 -4.98
C PHE A 3 1.64 3.02 -6.05
N ALA A 4 0.99 1.87 -6.09
CA ALA A 4 -0.07 1.59 -7.06
C ALA A 4 -1.13 0.67 -6.47
N ARG A 5 -2.30 0.66 -7.09
CA ARG A 5 -3.32 -0.36 -6.83
C ARG A 5 -3.12 -1.52 -7.79
N GLY A 6 -3.00 -2.72 -7.26
CA GLY A 6 -2.97 -3.95 -8.04
C GLY A 6 -4.34 -4.28 -8.65
N PRO A 7 -4.38 -5.15 -9.67
CA PRO A 7 -5.63 -5.52 -10.36
C PRO A 7 -6.68 -6.14 -9.42
N HIS A 8 -6.24 -6.81 -8.35
CA HIS A 8 -7.10 -7.43 -7.34
C HIS A 8 -7.31 -6.55 -6.09
N GLY A 9 -6.89 -5.27 -6.14
CA GLY A 9 -7.10 -4.32 -5.05
C GLY A 9 -6.08 -4.38 -3.92
N SER A 10 -4.93 -5.03 -4.11
CA SER A 10 -3.80 -4.89 -3.18
C SER A 10 -3.08 -3.55 -3.36
N LEU A 11 -2.48 -3.06 -2.29
CA LEU A 11 -1.50 -1.99 -2.36
C LEU A 11 -0.17 -2.58 -2.86
N LEU A 12 0.37 -2.00 -3.93
CA LEU A 12 1.66 -2.36 -4.48
C LEU A 12 2.68 -1.27 -4.19
N HIS A 13 3.93 -1.69 -3.97
CA HIS A 13 5.06 -0.81 -3.72
C HIS A 13 6.27 -1.28 -4.52
N LYS A 14 6.98 -0.33 -5.12
CA LYS A 14 8.35 -0.50 -5.60
C LYS A 14 9.17 0.72 -5.22
N TRP A 15 10.48 0.57 -5.18
CA TRP A 15 11.39 1.62 -4.75
C TRP A 15 12.64 1.64 -5.64
N TRP A 16 13.35 2.76 -5.59
CA TRP A 16 14.66 2.91 -6.23
C TRP A 16 15.72 2.57 -5.19
N ASN A 17 16.66 1.69 -5.51
CA ASN A 17 17.70 1.26 -4.58
C ASN A 17 19.02 2.05 -4.75
N GLY A 18 19.03 3.10 -5.57
CA GLY A 18 20.24 3.85 -5.92
C GLY A 18 20.82 3.50 -7.29
N GLN A 19 20.53 2.30 -7.82
CA GLN A 19 21.04 1.81 -9.11
C GLN A 19 19.94 1.32 -10.05
N ASP A 20 18.92 0.67 -9.51
CA ASP A 20 17.79 0.10 -10.24
C ASP A 20 16.49 0.28 -9.45
N TRP A 21 15.38 0.21 -10.19
CA TRP A 21 14.07 0.09 -9.58
C TRP A 21 13.81 -1.37 -9.19
N SER A 22 13.27 -1.60 -8.00
CA SER A 22 12.74 -2.91 -7.63
C SER A 22 11.54 -3.31 -8.50
N GLY A 23 11.19 -4.59 -8.45
CA GLY A 23 9.88 -5.07 -8.89
C GLY A 23 8.76 -4.54 -7.99
N PHE A 24 7.52 -4.59 -8.48
CA PHE A 24 6.37 -4.34 -7.60
C PHE A 24 6.18 -5.50 -6.64
N PHE A 25 6.12 -5.21 -5.34
CA PHE A 25 5.72 -6.13 -4.29
C PHE A 25 4.37 -5.72 -3.72
N SER A 26 3.56 -6.72 -3.35
CA SER A 26 2.28 -6.50 -2.70
C SER A 26 2.48 -6.26 -1.21
N LEU A 27 2.06 -5.09 -0.72
CA LEU A 27 1.90 -4.80 0.70
C LEU A 27 0.57 -5.36 1.25
N GLY A 28 -0.25 -5.97 0.39
CA GLY A 28 -1.52 -6.58 0.77
C GLY A 28 -2.68 -5.59 0.77
N MET A 29 -3.75 -5.96 1.46
CA MET A 29 -4.95 -5.15 1.68
C MET A 29 -5.52 -5.53 3.06
N PRO A 30 -6.40 -4.71 3.65
CA PRO A 30 -7.03 -5.03 4.92
C PRO A 30 -7.73 -6.38 4.91
N SER A 31 -7.73 -7.05 6.05
CA SER A 31 -8.47 -8.29 6.25
C SER A 31 -9.74 -8.06 7.07
N THR A 32 -10.65 -9.03 6.97
CA THR A 32 -11.87 -9.11 7.78
C THR A 32 -11.99 -10.52 8.39
N GLU A 33 -12.80 -10.64 9.44
CA GLU A 33 -13.13 -11.91 10.08
C GLU A 33 -14.01 -12.84 9.22
N HIS A 34 -14.57 -12.33 8.11
CA HIS A 34 -15.40 -13.11 7.19
C HIS A 34 -14.58 -14.22 6.49
N LYS A 35 -14.80 -15.48 6.87
CA LYS A 35 -14.00 -16.63 6.41
C LYS A 35 -13.98 -16.83 4.90
N ASP A 36 -15.10 -16.60 4.21
CA ASP A 36 -15.17 -16.79 2.74
C ASP A 36 -14.61 -15.60 1.94
N ARG A 37 -14.44 -14.43 2.58
CA ARG A 37 -13.96 -13.20 1.96
C ARG A 37 -13.02 -12.49 2.94
N PRO A 38 -11.83 -13.05 3.19
CA PRO A 38 -10.97 -12.57 4.26
C PRO A 38 -10.31 -11.22 3.95
N TRP A 39 -10.52 -10.65 2.76
CA TRP A 39 -9.86 -9.43 2.30
C TRP A 39 -10.86 -8.35 1.92
N ILE A 40 -10.48 -7.09 2.13
CA ILE A 40 -11.24 -5.89 1.74
C ILE A 40 -10.42 -5.14 0.65
N PRO A 41 -10.70 -5.39 -0.65
CA PRO A 41 -9.93 -4.78 -1.74
C PRO A 41 -9.96 -3.25 -1.77
N PHE A 42 -8.85 -2.64 -2.17
CA PHE A 42 -8.82 -1.21 -2.52
C PHE A 42 -9.53 -0.95 -3.85
N THR A 43 -10.26 0.16 -3.93
CA THR A 43 -11.11 0.51 -5.09
C THR A 43 -10.66 1.76 -5.84
N GLY A 44 -9.83 2.61 -5.23
CA GLY A 44 -9.52 3.94 -5.75
C GLY A 44 -8.03 4.25 -5.93
N THR A 45 -7.76 5.53 -6.19
CA THR A 45 -6.41 6.09 -6.23
C THR A 45 -5.71 5.96 -4.87
N VAL A 46 -4.40 5.78 -4.92
CA VAL A 46 -3.54 5.74 -3.74
C VAL A 46 -2.94 7.14 -3.53
N ALA A 47 -2.93 7.62 -2.29
CA ALA A 47 -2.26 8.86 -1.90
C ALA A 47 -1.12 8.55 -0.93
N ALA A 48 0.05 9.14 -1.14
CA ALA A 48 1.20 8.97 -0.25
C ALA A 48 1.66 10.31 0.32
N CYS A 49 2.04 10.31 1.59
CA CYS A 49 2.68 11.45 2.24
C CYS A 49 3.80 10.98 3.17
N SER A 50 4.59 11.93 3.66
CA SER A 50 5.52 11.68 4.76
C SER A 50 4.98 12.34 6.00
N SER A 51 4.76 11.57 7.07
CA SER A 51 4.31 12.10 8.36
C SER A 51 5.46 12.36 9.34
N GLY A 52 6.70 12.16 8.90
CA GLY A 52 7.88 12.26 9.75
C GLY A 52 9.14 11.78 9.04
N PRO A 53 10.33 12.11 9.59
CA PRO A 53 11.59 11.65 9.03
C PRO A 53 11.61 10.14 8.84
N ARG A 54 12.00 9.70 7.64
CA ARG A 54 12.08 8.27 7.26
C ARG A 54 10.77 7.50 7.41
N ARG A 55 9.62 8.18 7.34
CA ARG A 55 8.29 7.52 7.33
C ARG A 55 7.47 7.96 6.14
N LEU A 56 6.91 6.98 5.43
CA LEU A 56 5.89 7.17 4.41
C LEU A 56 4.58 6.56 4.89
N ASP A 57 3.48 7.29 4.73
CA ASP A 57 2.14 6.78 4.90
C ASP A 57 1.41 6.77 3.57
N VAL A 58 0.69 5.69 3.33
CA VAL A 58 0.03 5.41 2.05
C VAL A 58 -1.42 5.09 2.32
N PHE A 59 -2.33 5.89 1.76
CA PHE A 59 -3.76 5.87 2.02
C PHE A 59 -4.55 5.41 0.80
N ALA A 60 -5.56 4.58 1.01
CA ALA A 60 -6.49 4.15 -0.03
C ALA A 60 -7.86 3.79 0.55
N ARG A 61 -8.92 4.06 -0.21
CA ARG A 61 -10.29 3.66 0.13
C ARG A 61 -10.56 2.23 -0.33
N ALA A 62 -11.19 1.42 0.51
CA ALA A 62 -11.55 0.04 0.21
C ALA A 62 -13.03 -0.12 -0.21
N VAL A 63 -13.45 -1.35 -0.55
CA VAL A 63 -14.81 -1.62 -1.07
C VAL A 63 -15.91 -1.34 -0.05
N ASP A 64 -15.58 -1.38 1.22
CA ASP A 64 -16.49 -1.12 2.34
C ASP A 64 -16.69 0.37 2.62
N GLY A 65 -16.05 1.24 1.84
CA GLY A 65 -16.13 2.69 1.98
C GLY A 65 -15.17 3.29 3.01
N ASN A 66 -14.46 2.46 3.77
CA ASN A 66 -13.51 2.92 4.78
C ASN A 66 -12.17 3.33 4.13
N LEU A 67 -11.49 4.29 4.78
CA LEU A 67 -10.13 4.69 4.46
C LEU A 67 -9.16 3.87 5.31
N TYR A 68 -8.21 3.21 4.66
CA TYR A 68 -7.11 2.51 5.33
C TYR A 68 -5.78 3.13 4.96
N HIS A 69 -4.77 2.85 5.77
CA HIS A 69 -3.39 3.25 5.49
C HIS A 69 -2.38 2.14 5.82
N SER A 70 -1.25 2.18 5.13
CA SER A 70 -0.03 1.45 5.50
C SER A 70 1.09 2.44 5.79
N SER A 71 1.88 2.16 6.82
CA SER A 71 3.04 2.95 7.18
C SER A 71 4.33 2.19 6.88
N LEU A 72 5.20 2.80 6.10
CA LEU A 72 6.52 2.28 5.76
C LEU A 72 7.55 3.10 6.53
N GLN A 73 8.37 2.41 7.31
CA GLN A 73 9.56 3.01 7.92
C GLN A 73 10.74 2.75 7.01
N GLY A 74 11.62 3.75 6.88
CA GLY A 74 12.69 3.80 5.90
C GLY A 74 13.45 2.49 5.77
N LEU A 75 13.18 1.77 4.69
CA LEU A 75 14.12 0.83 4.11
C LEU A 75 15.09 1.68 3.28
N HIS A 76 16.37 1.47 3.50
CA HIS A 76 17.53 2.11 2.87
C HIS A 76 18.17 3.27 3.66
N ASP A 77 19.36 2.96 4.17
CA ASP A 77 20.53 3.84 4.12
C ASP A 77 21.20 3.70 2.75
#